data_AF-A0A484B1B1-F1
#
_entry.id   AF-A0A484B1B1-F1
#
_cell.length_a   1.000
_cell.length_b   1.000
_cell.length_c   1.000
_cell.angle_alpha   90.00
_cell.angle_beta   90.00
_cell.angle_gamma   90.00
#
_symmetry.space_group_name_H-M   'P 1'
#
loop_
_entity.id
_entity.type
_entity.pdbx_description
1 polymer ?
#
loop_
_entity_poly.entity_id
_entity_poly.type
_entity_poly.pdbx_seq_one_letter_code
_entity_poly.pdbx_strand_id
1 'polypeptide(L)'
;MEVWRLLTVGAFLALGFACFYGVVESCNEVVCASIVSKCMLTQSCKCELKNCSCCKECLKCLGIKYYEECCSCVELCPKPNETRNALSKKSHVEDFEGVPELFDVLATAEEYWDVFTFQVDWSRGKPKLDKDEKYYLKYNDKNLEEAHEERDNTKTVNCTVIYLDQCVSLNKCRQFCQTMGASSCRWFHDSCCECVGSTCINYGVNESRCRQCPETKELGDDFDDEIDEEMQDFGDSMGPFDGSVNSNY
;
A
#
# COMPACT_ATOMS: atom_id res chain seq x y z
N MET A 1 18.30 -50.13 -13.46
CA MET A 1 19.27 -49.01 -13.54
C MET A 1 18.61 -47.68 -13.87
N GLU A 2 17.58 -47.65 -14.72
CA GLU A 2 16.96 -46.39 -15.16
C GLU A 2 16.14 -45.68 -14.07
N VAL A 3 15.44 -46.45 -13.22
CA VAL A 3 14.65 -45.91 -12.09
C VAL A 3 15.53 -45.17 -11.09
N TRP A 4 16.75 -45.66 -10.83
CA TRP A 4 17.67 -45.02 -9.90
C TRP A 4 18.22 -43.71 -10.46
N ARG A 5 18.41 -43.63 -11.78
CA ARG A 5 18.82 -42.39 -12.47
C ARG A 5 17.74 -41.32 -12.42
N LEU A 6 16.47 -41.71 -12.61
CA LEU A 6 15.32 -40.79 -12.50
C LEU A 6 15.17 -40.23 -11.09
N LEU A 7 15.32 -41.06 -10.05
CA LEU A 7 15.27 -40.61 -8.65
C LEU A 7 16.43 -39.66 -8.31
N THR A 8 17.64 -39.94 -8.80
CA THR A 8 18.77 -39.02 -8.58
C THR A 8 18.57 -37.67 -9.24
N VAL A 9 18.06 -37.64 -10.48
CA VAL A 9 17.80 -36.37 -11.20
C VAL A 9 16.70 -35.57 -10.53
N GLY A 10 15.61 -36.23 -10.10
CA GLY A 10 14.54 -35.58 -9.34
C GLY A 10 15.02 -34.97 -8.01
N ALA A 11 15.89 -35.68 -7.28
CA ALA A 11 16.48 -35.16 -6.05
C ALA A 11 17.36 -33.94 -6.28
N PHE A 12 18.17 -33.91 -7.35
CA PHE A 12 19.00 -32.74 -7.70
C PHE A 12 18.16 -31.55 -8.16
N LEU A 13 17.06 -31.77 -8.89
CA LEU A 13 16.15 -30.71 -9.29
C LEU A 13 15.40 -30.13 -8.09
N ALA A 14 14.95 -30.96 -7.14
CA ALA A 14 14.30 -30.52 -5.91
C ALA A 14 15.25 -29.76 -4.98
N LEU A 15 16.52 -30.19 -4.86
CA LEU A 15 17.56 -29.47 -4.13
C LEU A 15 17.90 -28.13 -4.79
N GLY A 16 17.95 -28.09 -6.12
CA GLY A 16 18.10 -26.86 -6.89
C GLY A 16 16.94 -25.89 -6.60
N PHE A 17 15.70 -26.38 -6.68
CA PHE A 17 14.50 -25.59 -6.41
C PHE A 17 14.52 -25.04 -4.97
N ALA A 18 14.78 -25.87 -3.95
CA ALA A 18 14.83 -25.44 -2.55
C ALA A 18 15.88 -24.33 -2.27
N CYS A 19 17.01 -24.35 -2.98
CA CYS A 19 18.03 -23.29 -2.87
C CYS A 19 17.60 -21.95 -3.51
N PHE A 20 16.66 -21.95 -4.47
CA PHE A 20 16.16 -20.72 -5.10
C PHE A 20 15.07 -20.01 -4.28
N TYR A 21 14.37 -20.69 -3.36
CA TYR A 21 13.32 -20.09 -2.53
C TYR A 21 13.83 -19.41 -1.25
N GLY A 22 15.13 -19.49 -0.96
CA GLY A 22 15.75 -18.67 0.07
C GLY A 22 15.88 -17.22 -0.40
N VAL A 23 14.79 -16.45 -0.36
CA VAL A 23 14.88 -14.98 -0.41
C VAL A 23 15.50 -14.54 0.90
N VAL A 24 16.83 -14.56 0.93
CA VAL A 24 17.60 -13.87 1.95
C VAL A 24 17.38 -12.39 1.69
N GLU A 25 17.04 -11.64 2.73
CA GLU A 25 17.23 -10.19 2.78
C GLU A 25 18.75 -9.93 2.77
N SER A 26 19.41 -10.30 1.66
CA SER A 26 20.85 -10.26 1.53
C SER A 26 21.24 -8.86 1.11
N CYS A 27 22.15 -8.27 1.85
CA CYS A 27 22.73 -7.01 1.45
C CYS A 27 23.42 -7.16 0.10
N ASN A 28 23.21 -6.20 -0.81
CA ASN A 28 23.92 -6.18 -2.08
C ASN A 28 25.38 -5.80 -1.86
N GLU A 29 26.22 -6.79 -1.53
CA GLU A 29 27.64 -6.59 -1.24
C GLU A 29 28.38 -5.90 -2.39
N VAL A 30 27.94 -6.04 -3.63
CA VAL A 30 28.59 -5.42 -4.80
C VAL A 30 28.52 -3.89 -4.76
N VAL A 31 27.39 -3.35 -4.28
CA VAL A 31 27.17 -1.90 -4.16
C VAL A 31 27.58 -1.40 -2.78
N CYS A 32 27.30 -2.19 -1.75
CA CYS A 32 27.39 -1.77 -0.36
C CYS A 32 28.77 -2.03 0.27
N ALA A 33 29.55 -3.02 -0.19
CA ALA A 33 30.77 -3.44 0.51
C ALA A 33 31.77 -2.30 0.71
N SER A 34 32.00 -1.47 -0.32
CA SER A 34 32.98 -0.38 -0.26
C SER A 34 32.57 0.71 0.74
N ILE A 35 31.33 1.20 0.64
CA ILE A 35 30.83 2.31 1.47
C ILE A 35 30.56 1.85 2.91
N VAL A 36 29.98 0.66 3.09
CA VAL A 36 29.75 0.06 4.41
C VAL A 36 31.08 -0.20 5.10
N SER A 37 32.07 -0.78 4.41
CA SER A 37 33.40 -1.04 5.00
C SER A 37 34.08 0.26 5.44
N LYS A 38 33.98 1.33 4.63
CA LYS A 38 34.47 2.66 5.03
C LYS A 38 33.75 3.19 6.28
N CYS A 39 32.43 3.04 6.36
CA CYS A 39 31.64 3.52 7.50
C CYS A 39 31.82 2.70 8.77
N MET A 40 32.10 1.40 8.63
CA MET A 40 32.46 0.52 9.75
C MET A 40 33.87 0.80 10.26
N LEU A 41 34.85 1.01 9.36
CA LEU A 41 36.23 1.35 9.73
C LEU A 41 36.35 2.73 10.39
N THR A 42 35.55 3.70 9.96
CA THR A 42 35.45 5.03 10.60
C THR A 42 34.65 5.02 11.90
N GLN A 43 34.17 3.85 12.33
CA GLN A 43 33.33 3.64 13.52
C GLN A 43 31.97 4.35 13.50
N SER A 44 31.54 4.86 12.34
CA SER A 44 30.27 5.57 12.19
C SER A 44 29.05 4.64 12.30
N CYS A 45 29.20 3.36 11.92
CA CYS A 45 28.12 2.36 11.89
C CYS A 45 28.28 1.23 12.92
N LYS A 46 29.02 1.46 14.01
CA LYS A 46 29.33 0.43 15.01
C LYS A 46 28.35 0.45 16.20
N CYS A 47 27.05 0.33 15.95
CA CYS A 47 26.04 0.21 17.01
C CYS A 47 24.90 -0.72 16.62
N GLU A 48 24.24 -1.28 17.62
CA GLU A 48 23.05 -2.11 17.46
C GLU A 48 21.79 -1.24 17.42
N LEU A 49 20.76 -1.66 16.67
CA LEU A 49 19.47 -0.95 16.57
C LEU A 49 18.82 -0.69 17.95
N LYS A 50 19.10 -1.55 18.95
CA LYS A 50 18.57 -1.42 20.33
C LYS A 50 19.17 -0.24 21.10
N ASN A 51 20.38 0.19 20.77
CA ASN A 51 21.10 1.29 21.40
C ASN A 51 21.67 2.22 20.31
N CYS A 52 20.75 2.90 19.62
CA CYS A 52 20.95 3.66 18.38
C CYS A 52 21.69 5.01 18.58
N SER A 53 22.74 5.04 19.39
CA SER A 53 23.55 6.23 19.66
C SER A 53 24.37 6.67 18.43
N CYS A 54 24.75 5.73 17.56
CA CYS A 54 25.58 5.99 16.37
C CYS A 54 24.79 6.08 15.05
N CYS A 55 23.48 5.76 15.04
CA CYS A 55 22.70 5.68 13.79
C CYS A 55 22.70 6.98 12.98
N LYS A 56 22.74 8.14 13.68
CA LYS A 56 22.84 9.45 13.04
C LYS A 56 24.17 9.63 12.28
N GLU A 57 25.26 9.14 12.83
CA GLU A 57 26.58 9.19 12.20
C GLU A 57 26.69 8.15 11.09
N CYS A 58 26.09 6.98 11.29
CA CYS A 58 26.00 5.94 10.27
C CYS A 58 25.24 6.42 9.02
N LEU A 59 24.05 7.03 9.22
CA LEU A 59 23.26 7.60 8.13
C LEU A 59 24.01 8.72 7.40
N LYS A 60 24.79 9.54 8.13
CA LYS A 60 25.64 10.57 7.51
C LYS A 60 26.79 9.97 6.70
N CYS A 61 27.39 8.87 7.18
CA CYS A 61 28.50 8.22 6.50
C CYS A 61 28.05 7.47 5.24
N LEU A 62 26.97 6.70 5.34
CA LEU A 62 26.39 5.98 4.21
C LEU A 62 25.74 6.96 3.22
N GLY A 63 25.09 8.00 3.73
CA GLY A 63 24.21 8.88 2.95
C GLY A 63 22.83 8.24 2.75
N ILE A 64 21.80 9.08 2.62
CA ILE A 64 20.39 8.66 2.56
C ILE A 64 20.16 7.62 1.44
N LYS A 65 20.74 7.86 0.26
CA LYS A 65 20.61 6.99 -0.90
C LYS A 65 21.13 5.56 -0.64
N TYR A 66 22.30 5.42 -0.02
CA TYR A 66 22.88 4.10 0.25
C TYR A 66 22.34 3.49 1.53
N TYR A 67 21.76 4.27 2.44
CA TYR A 67 21.13 3.72 3.64
C TYR A 67 19.93 2.84 3.30
N GLU A 68 19.08 3.24 2.35
CA GLU A 68 17.94 2.41 1.91
C GLU A 68 18.37 1.09 1.24
N GLU A 69 19.49 1.11 0.51
CA GLU A 69 20.01 -0.06 -0.22
C GLU A 69 20.94 -0.95 0.64
N CYS A 70 21.60 -0.37 1.65
CA CYS A 70 22.69 -1.00 2.41
C CYS A 70 22.44 -1.09 3.92
N CYS A 71 21.29 -0.66 4.45
CA CYS A 71 21.01 -0.76 5.90
C CYS A 71 21.04 -2.21 6.40
N SER A 72 20.78 -3.19 5.54
CA SER A 72 20.78 -4.61 5.88
C SER A 72 22.19 -5.13 6.14
N CYS A 73 23.20 -4.59 5.45
CA CYS A 73 24.63 -4.88 5.71
C CYS A 73 25.09 -4.49 7.11
N VAL A 74 24.41 -3.54 7.76
CA VAL A 74 24.75 -3.03 9.10
C VAL A 74 23.68 -3.37 10.14
N GLU A 75 22.67 -4.17 9.76
CA GLU A 75 21.53 -4.55 10.62
C GLU A 75 20.78 -3.34 11.22
N LEU A 76 20.81 -2.20 10.53
CA LEU A 76 20.16 -0.96 10.97
C LEU A 76 18.87 -0.66 10.19
N CYS A 77 18.38 -1.57 9.35
CA CYS A 77 17.09 -1.36 8.70
C CYS A 77 15.99 -1.28 9.76
N PRO A 78 15.03 -0.34 9.60
CA PRO A 78 13.82 -0.39 10.40
C PRO A 78 13.15 -1.73 10.12
N LYS A 79 13.06 -2.59 11.14
CA LYS A 79 12.30 -3.83 11.02
C LYS A 79 10.86 -3.42 10.69
N PRO A 80 10.27 -3.91 9.59
CA PRO A 80 8.83 -3.73 9.41
C PRO A 80 8.17 -4.30 10.67
N ASN A 81 7.16 -3.63 11.21
CA ASN A 81 6.38 -4.19 12.31
C ASN A 81 5.82 -5.54 11.82
N GLU A 82 6.46 -6.63 12.23
CA GLU A 82 6.16 -8.02 11.84
C GLU A 82 4.81 -8.50 12.39
N THR A 83 4.04 -7.62 13.03
CA THR A 83 2.74 -7.90 13.62
C THR A 83 1.58 -7.80 12.64
N ARG A 84 1.82 -7.46 11.35
CA ARG A 84 0.73 -7.16 10.39
C ARG A 84 0.88 -7.98 9.10
N ASN A 85 -0.23 -8.63 8.71
CA ASN A 85 -0.36 -9.49 7.53
C ASN A 85 0.32 -8.89 6.29
N ALA A 86 1.06 -9.70 5.51
CA ALA A 86 1.62 -9.27 4.22
C ALA A 86 0.54 -8.72 3.26
N LEU A 87 -0.69 -9.21 3.38
CA LEU A 87 -1.82 -8.75 2.56
C LEU A 87 -2.33 -7.36 2.97
N SER A 88 -2.15 -6.94 4.22
CA SER A 88 -2.47 -5.57 4.66
C SER A 88 -1.51 -4.52 4.08
N LYS A 89 -0.40 -4.95 3.46
CA LYS A 89 0.58 -4.04 2.84
C LYS A 89 0.19 -3.62 1.44
N LYS A 90 -0.77 -4.31 0.80
CA LYS A 90 -1.29 -4.00 -0.54
C LYS A 90 -2.75 -3.54 -0.42
N SER A 91 -3.10 -2.50 -1.17
CA SER A 91 -4.47 -2.02 -1.25
C SER A 91 -4.84 -1.57 -2.66
N HIS A 92 -6.13 -1.72 -2.98
CA HIS A 92 -6.79 -1.14 -4.14
C HIS A 92 -7.50 0.15 -3.71
N VAL A 93 -7.48 1.16 -4.58
CA VAL A 93 -8.04 2.48 -4.27
C VAL A 93 -8.87 2.97 -5.45
N GLU A 94 -9.99 3.62 -5.12
CA GLU A 94 -10.91 4.18 -6.11
C GLU A 94 -11.47 5.53 -5.63
N ASP A 95 -11.66 6.44 -6.58
CA ASP A 95 -12.22 7.78 -6.37
C ASP A 95 -13.71 7.82 -6.75
N PHE A 96 -14.47 8.62 -6.02
CA PHE A 96 -15.88 8.91 -6.27
C PHE A 96 -16.11 10.42 -6.29
N GLU A 97 -17.24 10.86 -6.87
CA GLU A 97 -17.70 12.25 -6.73
C GLU A 97 -18.05 12.57 -5.26
N GLY A 98 -18.60 11.58 -4.55
CA GLY A 98 -18.92 11.64 -3.13
C GLY A 98 -20.05 12.61 -2.77
N VAL A 99 -20.50 12.53 -1.53
CA VAL A 99 -21.44 13.48 -0.91
C VAL A 99 -20.92 13.77 0.50
N PRO A 100 -19.99 14.74 0.66
CA PRO A 100 -19.29 14.98 1.92
C PRO A 100 -20.22 15.20 3.11
N GLU A 101 -21.35 15.88 2.90
CA GLU A 101 -22.34 16.14 3.94
C GLU A 101 -22.97 14.85 4.48
N LEU A 102 -23.26 13.88 3.60
CA LEU A 102 -23.80 12.58 4.00
C LEU A 102 -22.74 11.76 4.76
N PHE A 103 -21.52 11.75 4.24
CA PHE A 103 -20.40 11.04 4.84
C PHE A 103 -20.11 11.54 6.26
N ASP A 104 -20.08 12.86 6.46
CA ASP A 104 -19.81 13.47 7.76
C ASP A 104 -20.89 13.12 8.80
N VAL A 105 -22.17 13.10 8.39
CA VAL A 105 -23.26 12.65 9.27
C VAL A 105 -23.06 11.19 9.68
N LEU A 106 -22.77 10.30 8.72
CA LEU A 106 -22.55 8.88 9.00
C LEU A 106 -21.28 8.63 9.83
N ALA A 107 -20.24 9.42 9.65
CA ALA A 107 -19.02 9.34 10.44
C ALA A 107 -19.21 9.80 11.90
N THR A 108 -20.30 10.48 12.21
CA THR A 108 -20.64 10.85 13.60
C THR A 108 -21.71 9.95 14.22
N ALA A 109 -22.30 9.04 13.44
CA ALA A 109 -23.28 8.10 13.93
C ALA A 109 -22.60 6.97 14.73
N GLU A 110 -23.20 6.59 15.86
CA GLU A 110 -22.80 5.41 16.64
C GLU A 110 -23.38 4.15 15.99
N GLU A 111 -22.69 3.63 15.00
CA GLU A 111 -23.12 2.49 14.17
C GLU A 111 -22.06 1.37 14.18
N TYR A 112 -22.28 0.34 13.36
CA TYR A 112 -21.44 -0.87 13.21
C TYR A 112 -20.06 -0.63 12.53
N TRP A 113 -19.48 0.57 12.61
CA TRP A 113 -18.19 0.87 11.98
C TRP A 113 -17.30 1.73 12.86
N ASP A 114 -16.00 1.63 12.60
CA ASP A 114 -14.99 2.37 13.31
C ASP A 114 -14.62 3.65 12.58
N VAL A 115 -14.69 4.77 13.28
CA VAL A 115 -14.37 6.08 12.73
C VAL A 115 -13.02 6.52 13.26
N PHE A 116 -12.09 6.81 12.34
CA PHE A 116 -10.79 7.36 12.67
C PHE A 116 -10.65 8.75 12.06
N THR A 117 -10.41 9.73 12.92
CA THR A 117 -10.21 11.12 12.52
C THR A 117 -8.84 11.61 13.00
N PHE A 118 -8.08 12.23 12.10
CA PHE A 118 -6.80 12.83 12.42
C PHE A 118 -6.60 14.15 11.68
N GLN A 119 -5.74 15.01 12.23
CA GLN A 119 -5.46 16.32 11.66
C GLN A 119 -4.49 16.21 10.49
N VAL A 120 -4.81 16.90 9.40
CA VAL A 120 -4.00 16.98 8.18
C VAL A 120 -3.82 18.43 7.79
N ASP A 121 -2.57 18.79 7.53
CA ASP A 121 -2.18 20.14 7.15
C ASP A 121 -2.25 20.32 5.62
N TRP A 122 -3.24 21.06 5.14
CA TRP A 122 -3.39 21.40 3.73
C TRP A 122 -2.62 22.69 3.40
N SER A 123 -1.49 22.58 2.70
CA SER A 123 -0.82 23.75 2.15
C SER A 123 -1.58 24.27 0.92
N ARG A 124 -2.20 25.45 1.02
CA ARG A 124 -2.79 26.10 -0.15
C ARG A 124 -1.67 26.53 -1.10
N GLY A 125 -1.51 25.81 -2.21
CA GLY A 125 -0.57 26.22 -3.26
C GLY A 125 0.14 25.08 -3.99
N LYS A 126 0.04 23.84 -3.53
CA LYS A 126 0.52 22.69 -4.31
C LYS A 126 -0.67 21.91 -4.87
N PRO A 127 -0.82 21.83 -6.22
CA PRO A 127 -1.69 20.85 -6.83
C PRO A 127 -1.33 19.46 -6.26
N LYS A 128 -2.32 18.57 -6.18
CA LYS A 128 -2.16 17.15 -5.81
C LYS A 128 -0.76 16.68 -6.23
N LEU A 129 0.08 16.33 -5.25
CA LEU A 129 1.46 15.92 -5.51
C LEU A 129 1.39 14.76 -6.50
N ASP A 130 1.72 15.02 -7.76
CA ASP A 130 1.85 13.99 -8.76
C ASP A 130 2.90 13.00 -8.26
N LYS A 131 2.63 11.72 -8.48
CA LYS A 131 3.25 10.56 -7.81
C LYS A 131 4.77 10.43 -8.00
N ASP A 132 5.42 11.34 -8.72
CA ASP A 132 6.78 11.21 -9.26
C ASP A 132 7.75 12.38 -8.91
N GLU A 133 7.38 13.36 -8.09
CA GLU A 133 8.29 14.47 -7.78
C GLU A 133 9.31 14.16 -6.66
N LYS A 134 10.59 14.13 -7.06
CA LYS A 134 11.75 13.92 -6.18
C LYS A 134 11.92 15.10 -5.22
N TYR A 135 11.84 14.82 -3.92
CA TYR A 135 12.11 15.79 -2.87
C TYR A 135 13.59 16.20 -2.83
N TYR A 136 13.88 17.48 -3.05
CA TYR A 136 15.15 18.10 -2.69
C TYR A 136 15.02 18.84 -1.36
N LEU A 137 15.69 18.36 -0.32
CA LEU A 137 15.81 19.05 0.97
C LEU A 137 16.64 20.34 0.78
N LYS A 138 15.97 21.50 0.73
CA LYS A 138 16.62 22.81 0.87
C LYS A 138 16.86 23.09 2.35
N TYR A 139 18.08 22.84 2.82
CA TYR A 139 18.53 23.35 4.11
C TYR A 139 19.10 24.75 3.88
N ASN A 140 18.39 25.81 4.27
CA ASN A 140 18.98 27.13 4.47
C ASN A 140 18.22 27.91 5.55
N ASP A 141 18.94 28.22 6.63
CA ASP A 141 18.54 28.91 7.86
C ASP A 141 18.30 30.42 7.67
N LYS A 142 17.71 30.85 6.53
CA LYS A 142 17.63 32.27 6.15
C LYS A 142 16.25 32.84 5.83
N ASN A 143 15.18 32.05 5.86
CA ASN A 143 13.85 32.59 5.56
C ASN A 143 12.85 32.28 6.67
N LEU A 144 13.00 32.97 7.80
CA LEU A 144 11.99 32.97 8.86
C LEU A 144 10.66 33.56 8.35
N GLU A 145 10.70 34.47 7.37
CA GLU A 145 9.51 34.99 6.69
C GLU A 145 8.85 33.97 5.74
N GLU A 146 9.60 33.20 4.94
CA GLU A 146 9.01 32.11 4.11
C GLU A 146 8.42 31.00 5.00
N ALA A 147 9.06 30.67 6.13
CA ALA A 147 8.52 29.71 7.10
C ALA A 147 7.26 30.22 7.82
N HIS A 148 7.10 31.54 7.96
CA HIS A 148 5.88 32.15 8.49
C HIS A 148 4.76 32.15 7.44
N GLU A 149 5.06 32.44 6.17
CA GLU A 149 4.08 32.34 5.06
C GLU A 149 3.65 30.89 4.79
N GLU A 150 4.52 29.90 4.95
CA GLU A 150 4.16 28.47 4.89
C GLU A 150 3.20 28.07 6.03
N ARG A 151 3.39 28.60 7.24
CA ARG A 151 2.47 28.37 8.37
C ARG A 151 1.13 29.09 8.20
N ASP A 152 1.12 30.28 7.61
CA ASP A 152 -0.12 31.08 7.42
C ASP A 152 -1.00 30.53 6.27
N ASN A 153 -0.39 29.82 5.31
CA ASN A 153 -1.09 29.15 4.20
C ASN A 153 -1.44 27.68 4.45
N THR A 154 -1.13 27.16 5.64
CA THR A 154 -1.44 25.79 6.04
C THR A 154 -2.78 25.76 6.75
N LYS A 155 -3.79 25.18 6.10
CA LYS A 155 -5.10 24.94 6.71
C LYS A 155 -5.14 23.53 7.27
N THR A 156 -5.12 23.41 8.58
CA THR A 156 -5.37 22.12 9.24
C THR A 156 -6.83 21.74 9.08
N VAL A 157 -7.09 20.59 8.47
CA VAL A 157 -8.42 19.99 8.30
C VAL A 157 -8.43 18.60 8.95
N ASN A 158 -9.60 18.17 9.39
CA ASN A 158 -9.77 16.82 9.92
C ASN A 158 -10.01 15.86 8.75
N CYS A 159 -9.11 14.90 8.55
CA CYS A 159 -9.35 13.76 7.69
C CYS A 159 -10.09 12.69 8.49
N THR A 160 -11.23 12.25 7.97
CA THR A 160 -12.07 11.23 8.59
C THR A 160 -12.15 10.02 7.66
N VAL A 161 -11.93 8.85 8.23
CA VAL A 161 -12.00 7.55 7.56
C VAL A 161 -12.91 6.63 8.35
N ILE A 162 -13.81 5.95 7.65
CA ILE A 162 -14.70 4.94 8.22
C ILE A 162 -14.18 3.55 7.83
N TYR A 163 -13.94 2.71 8.83
CA TYR A 163 -13.52 1.32 8.69
C TYR A 163 -14.73 0.43 8.92
N LEU A 164 -15.03 -0.44 7.97
CA LEU A 164 -16.07 -1.45 8.18
C LEU A 164 -15.58 -2.51 9.16
N ASP A 165 -16.40 -2.87 10.14
CA ASP A 165 -16.04 -3.91 11.09
C ASP A 165 -15.95 -5.30 10.41
N GLN A 166 -16.84 -5.60 9.45
CA GLN A 166 -16.80 -6.85 8.64
C GLN A 166 -15.85 -6.72 7.46
N CYS A 167 -15.18 -7.83 7.17
CA CYS A 167 -14.42 -7.97 5.94
C CYS A 167 -15.35 -8.20 4.77
N VAL A 168 -15.11 -7.47 3.69
CA VAL A 168 -15.96 -7.47 2.50
C VAL A 168 -15.12 -7.62 1.25
N SER A 169 -15.72 -8.13 0.17
CA SER A 169 -15.09 -8.13 -1.16
C SER A 169 -14.91 -6.71 -1.69
N LEU A 170 -13.95 -6.49 -2.58
CA LEU A 170 -13.69 -5.20 -3.23
C LEU A 170 -14.96 -4.52 -3.78
N ASN A 171 -15.80 -5.23 -4.53
CA ASN A 171 -17.02 -4.67 -5.12
C ASN A 171 -18.03 -4.21 -4.06
N LYS A 172 -18.16 -4.97 -2.96
CA LYS A 172 -19.00 -4.57 -1.82
C LYS A 172 -18.43 -3.34 -1.13
N CYS A 173 -17.11 -3.30 -0.91
CA CYS A 173 -16.45 -2.13 -0.33
C CYS A 173 -16.75 -0.86 -1.14
N ARG A 174 -16.56 -0.92 -2.47
CA ARG A 174 -16.90 0.15 -3.41
C ARG A 174 -18.35 0.62 -3.23
N GLN A 175 -19.29 -0.31 -3.32
CA GLN A 175 -20.73 -0.01 -3.20
C GLN A 175 -21.07 0.62 -1.84
N PHE A 176 -20.54 0.07 -0.74
CA PHE A 176 -20.75 0.63 0.60
C PHE A 176 -20.25 2.06 0.68
N CYS A 177 -18.98 2.32 0.35
CA CYS A 177 -18.40 3.65 0.45
C CYS A 177 -19.09 4.67 -0.46
N GLN A 178 -19.47 4.25 -1.67
CA GLN A 178 -20.22 5.11 -2.58
C GLN A 178 -21.59 5.48 -2.01
N THR A 179 -22.30 4.52 -1.41
CA THR A 179 -23.63 4.76 -0.80
C THR A 179 -23.53 5.60 0.47
N MET A 180 -22.40 5.52 1.19
CA MET A 180 -22.11 6.36 2.35
C MET A 180 -21.69 7.79 1.98
N GLY A 181 -21.55 8.11 0.69
CA GLY A 181 -21.14 9.44 0.23
C GLY A 181 -19.64 9.71 0.40
N ALA A 182 -18.80 8.69 0.57
CA ALA A 182 -17.36 8.86 0.63
C ALA A 182 -16.81 9.41 -0.70
N SER A 183 -15.72 10.18 -0.64
CA SER A 183 -15.04 10.68 -1.84
C SER A 183 -14.11 9.64 -2.46
N SER A 184 -13.74 8.62 -1.70
CA SER A 184 -12.91 7.52 -2.19
C SER A 184 -13.04 6.31 -1.27
N CYS A 185 -12.58 5.16 -1.73
CA CYS A 185 -12.41 3.98 -0.89
C CYS A 185 -11.02 3.37 -1.04
N ARG A 186 -10.56 2.72 0.03
CA ARG A 186 -9.37 1.86 0.04
C ARG A 186 -9.77 0.48 0.52
N TRP A 187 -9.45 -0.53 -0.27
CA TRP A 187 -9.68 -1.92 0.07
C TRP A 187 -8.34 -2.66 0.17
N PHE A 188 -8.10 -3.35 1.28
CA PHE A 188 -6.88 -4.12 1.50
C PHE A 188 -7.06 -5.58 1.11
N HIS A 189 -5.97 -6.25 0.74
CA HIS A 189 -6.05 -7.67 0.35
C HIS A 189 -6.36 -8.62 1.53
N ASP A 190 -6.34 -8.12 2.76
CA ASP A 190 -6.90 -8.78 3.96
C ASP A 190 -8.44 -8.65 4.06
N SER A 191 -9.07 -8.07 3.04
CA SER A 191 -10.52 -7.81 2.92
C SER A 191 -11.05 -6.70 3.83
N CYS A 192 -10.18 -5.90 4.45
CA CYS A 192 -10.56 -4.68 5.17
C CYS A 192 -10.97 -3.57 4.20
N CYS A 193 -12.05 -2.87 4.52
CA CYS A 193 -12.62 -1.80 3.71
C CYS A 193 -12.63 -0.48 4.46
N GLU A 194 -12.15 0.56 3.79
CA GLU A 194 -12.04 1.92 4.32
C GLU A 194 -12.72 2.90 3.37
N CYS A 195 -13.70 3.62 3.90
CA CYS A 195 -14.38 4.71 3.21
C CYS A 195 -13.75 6.04 3.64
N VAL A 196 -13.23 6.79 2.67
CA VAL A 196 -12.37 7.95 2.92
C VAL A 196 -13.11 9.25 2.59
N GLY A 197 -13.07 10.18 3.54
CA GLY A 197 -13.66 11.51 3.39
C GLY A 197 -12.86 12.45 2.48
N SER A 198 -13.54 13.51 2.03
CA SER A 198 -13.03 14.45 1.01
C SER A 198 -11.82 15.28 1.44
N THR A 199 -11.56 15.37 2.74
CA THR A 199 -10.47 16.17 3.33
C THR A 199 -9.16 15.40 3.47
N CYS A 200 -9.14 14.11 3.14
CA CYS A 200 -7.98 13.25 3.29
C CYS A 200 -6.98 13.41 2.14
N ILE A 201 -5.71 13.62 2.49
CA ILE A 201 -4.59 13.60 1.53
C ILE A 201 -4.18 12.13 1.29
N ASN A 202 -3.94 11.76 0.03
CA ASN A 202 -3.48 10.42 -0.35
C ASN A 202 -4.32 9.26 0.23
N TYR A 203 -5.63 9.46 0.31
CA TYR A 203 -6.58 8.46 0.80
C TYR A 203 -6.34 8.03 2.26
N GLY A 204 -5.81 8.94 3.09
CA GLY A 204 -5.60 8.70 4.52
C GLY A 204 -4.38 7.84 4.84
N VAL A 205 -4.38 7.23 6.02
CA VAL A 205 -3.28 6.36 6.48
C VAL A 205 -3.40 5.01 5.76
N ASN A 206 -2.33 4.56 5.10
CA ASN A 206 -2.30 3.25 4.43
C ASN A 206 -2.10 2.11 5.43
N GLU A 207 -3.09 1.88 6.30
CA GLU A 207 -3.06 0.88 7.36
C GLU A 207 -4.47 0.33 7.60
N SER A 208 -4.64 -0.99 7.36
CA SER A 208 -5.90 -1.68 7.65
C SER A 208 -6.21 -1.71 9.15
N ARG A 209 -7.41 -1.29 9.57
CA ARG A 209 -7.81 -1.26 10.99
C ARG A 209 -9.13 -1.96 11.29
N CYS A 210 -9.66 -2.73 10.36
CA CYS A 210 -10.91 -3.47 10.55
C CYS A 210 -10.76 -4.52 11.67
N ARG A 211 -11.73 -4.56 12.59
CA ARG A 211 -11.66 -5.40 13.80
C ARG A 211 -11.74 -6.90 13.54
N GLN A 212 -12.47 -7.31 12.51
CA GLN A 212 -12.81 -8.72 12.29
C GLN A 212 -12.00 -9.38 11.17
N CYS A 213 -10.98 -8.69 10.65
CA CYS A 213 -10.19 -9.21 9.54
C CYS A 213 -8.96 -9.99 9.98
N PRO A 214 -8.68 -11.13 9.31
CA PRO A 214 -7.63 -12.03 9.73
C PRO A 214 -6.24 -11.40 9.55
N GLU A 215 -5.46 -11.38 10.63
CA GLU A 215 -4.06 -10.92 10.64
C GLU A 215 -3.12 -11.88 9.88
N THR A 216 -3.59 -13.09 9.54
CA THR A 216 -2.89 -14.04 8.68
C THR A 216 -3.91 -14.73 7.77
N LYS A 217 -3.74 -14.66 6.45
CA LYS A 217 -4.37 -15.65 5.56
C LYS A 217 -3.46 -16.87 5.52
N GLU A 218 -3.34 -17.57 6.64
CA GLU A 218 -3.00 -18.99 6.59
C GLU A 218 -4.33 -19.74 6.61
N LEU A 219 -4.92 -19.92 5.43
CA LEU A 219 -5.95 -20.92 5.06
C LEU A 219 -6.55 -20.48 3.72
N GLY A 220 -6.11 -21.14 2.65
CA GLY A 220 -6.60 -20.93 1.29
C GLY A 220 -5.59 -21.18 0.18
N ASP A 221 -4.66 -22.12 0.35
CA ASP A 221 -4.42 -23.06 -0.76
C ASP A 221 -5.76 -23.81 -0.98
N ASP A 222 -6.16 -24.02 -2.23
CA ASP A 222 -7.39 -24.68 -2.69
C ASP A 222 -8.65 -23.80 -2.90
N PHE A 223 -8.55 -22.70 -3.66
CA PHE A 223 -9.62 -22.37 -4.60
C PHE A 223 -9.00 -22.06 -5.96
N ASP A 224 -8.98 -23.12 -6.78
CA ASP A 224 -8.53 -23.16 -8.15
C ASP A 224 -9.14 -22.05 -9.01
N ASP A 225 -8.29 -21.58 -9.94
CA ASP A 225 -8.57 -20.77 -11.09
C ASP A 225 -9.65 -21.40 -11.99
N GLU A 226 -10.93 -21.22 -11.66
CA GLU A 226 -12.04 -21.56 -12.56
C GLU A 226 -13.07 -20.42 -12.55
N ILE A 227 -12.76 -19.32 -13.24
CA ILE A 227 -13.68 -18.44 -14.01
C ILE A 227 -12.74 -17.61 -14.90
N ASP A 228 -12.47 -18.09 -16.11
CA ASP A 228 -11.94 -17.30 -17.22
C ASP A 228 -12.38 -17.93 -18.56
N GLU A 229 -13.67 -18.21 -18.69
CA GLU A 229 -14.32 -18.42 -19.99
C GLU A 229 -15.70 -17.74 -19.96
N GLU A 230 -15.76 -16.51 -20.47
CA GLU A 230 -16.92 -15.82 -21.10
C GLU A 230 -16.90 -14.30 -20.84
N MET A 231 -15.87 -13.61 -21.33
CA MET A 231 -16.00 -12.20 -21.70
C MET A 231 -15.15 -11.89 -22.93
N GLN A 232 -15.63 -12.30 -24.10
CA GLN A 232 -15.21 -11.73 -25.39
C GLN A 232 -16.33 -11.93 -26.41
N ASP A 233 -17.14 -10.88 -26.60
CA ASP A 233 -17.30 -10.18 -27.88
C ASP A 233 -18.72 -9.58 -28.03
N PHE A 234 -18.80 -8.26 -27.88
CA PHE A 234 -19.98 -7.47 -28.22
C PHE A 234 -19.75 -6.85 -29.61
N GLY A 235 -20.55 -7.29 -30.59
CA GLY A 235 -20.98 -6.46 -31.70
C GLY A 235 -20.51 -6.90 -33.08
N ASP A 236 -21.44 -7.44 -33.88
CA ASP A 236 -21.68 -6.88 -35.21
C ASP A 236 -23.02 -7.30 -35.84
N SER A 237 -23.80 -6.26 -36.19
CA SER A 237 -24.54 -6.07 -37.44
C SER A 237 -25.73 -6.97 -37.86
N MET A 238 -26.92 -6.38 -37.71
CA MET A 238 -28.06 -6.30 -38.66
C MET A 238 -28.58 -7.59 -39.33
N GLY A 239 -29.76 -8.05 -38.89
CA GLY A 239 -30.65 -8.94 -39.64
C GLY A 239 -31.85 -8.18 -40.25
N PRO A 240 -32.40 -8.60 -41.41
CA PRO A 240 -33.34 -7.79 -42.19
C PRO A 240 -34.75 -7.73 -41.56
N PHE A 241 -35.33 -6.53 -41.54
CA PHE A 241 -36.76 -6.33 -41.37
C PHE A 241 -37.47 -6.72 -42.68
N ASP A 242 -38.06 -7.91 -42.72
CA ASP A 242 -39.14 -8.21 -43.66
C ASP A 242 -40.48 -8.19 -42.93
N GLY A 243 -41.30 -7.23 -43.34
CA GLY A 243 -42.66 -7.07 -42.85
C GLY A 243 -43.59 -8.14 -43.40
N SER A 244 -44.52 -8.58 -42.56
CA SER A 244 -45.81 -9.03 -43.03
C SER A 244 -46.89 -8.52 -42.08
N VAL A 245 -47.68 -7.61 -42.66
CA VAL A 245 -49.00 -7.19 -42.17
C VAL A 245 -49.87 -8.44 -42.04
N ASN A 246 -50.54 -8.61 -40.91
CA ASN A 246 -51.86 -9.21 -40.95
C ASN A 246 -52.79 -8.62 -39.90
N SER A 247 -53.84 -8.01 -40.43
CA SER A 247 -55.04 -7.51 -39.77
C SER A 247 -56.03 -8.66 -39.55
N ASN A 248 -56.92 -8.47 -38.57
CA ASN A 248 -58.14 -9.23 -38.27
C ASN A 248 -57.88 -10.52 -37.46
N TYR A 249 -58.55 -10.79 -36.34
CA TYR A 249 -59.88 -10.43 -35.84
C TYR A 249 -59.81 -10.17 -34.33
#